data_AF-A0A523GUR4-F1
#
_entry.id   AF-A0A523GUR4-F1
#
_cell.length_a   1.000
_cell.length_b   1.000
_cell.length_c   1.000
_cell.angle_alpha   90.00
_cell.angle_beta   90.00
_cell.angle_gamma   90.00
#
_symmetry.space_group_name_H-M   'P 1'
#
loop_
_entity.id
_entity.type
_entity.pdbx_description
1 polymer ?
#
loop_
_entity_poly.entity_id
_entity_poly.type
_entity_poly.pdbx_seq_one_letter_code
_entity_poly.pdbx_strand_id
1 'polypeptide(L)'
;MRCVTLNGKEVPYTLKRRRCRAIGMKIDCDGLTVSAPLRESLSWVESVLQDRAKWVLKKLDEWENKESVRLVWEESAIFPLLGEPWQLATTASRVMQMAKVKVKTNVERRQLALPLPSTLTTQEVEKFVMEWYHKQALVCFSKRMACFANKLGVPRPQLRLSRAKTQWGSCDMRGIVYLNWRLIQLPLSLVDYVVAHELSHLIEMNHSSAFWKTVESIYPNYLVVREELRRLR
;
A
#
# COMPACT_ATOMS: atom_id res chain seq x y z
N MET A 1 -21.65 4.29 -12.38
CA MET A 1 -21.68 3.93 -10.94
C MET A 1 -23.11 3.59 -10.58
N ARG A 2 -23.37 2.62 -9.71
CA ARG A 2 -24.71 2.21 -9.27
C ARG A 2 -24.79 2.23 -7.76
N CYS A 3 -25.98 2.25 -7.18
CA CYS A 3 -26.17 2.16 -5.73
C CYS A 3 -27.10 0.99 -5.41
N VAL A 4 -26.87 0.32 -4.29
CA VAL A 4 -27.77 -0.67 -3.70
C VAL A 4 -27.94 -0.37 -2.21
N THR A 5 -29.15 -0.53 -1.70
CA THR A 5 -29.45 -0.30 -0.28
C THR A 5 -29.26 -1.59 0.50
N LEU A 6 -28.15 -1.77 1.20
CA LEU A 6 -27.83 -2.98 1.97
C LEU A 6 -28.08 -2.73 3.46
N ASN A 7 -28.99 -3.49 4.08
CA ASN A 7 -29.41 -3.30 5.48
C ASN A 7 -29.66 -1.81 5.88
N GLY A 8 -30.28 -1.04 4.99
CA GLY A 8 -30.58 0.38 5.23
C GLY A 8 -29.43 1.36 4.97
N LYS A 9 -28.22 0.90 4.61
CA LYS A 9 -27.10 1.75 4.16
C LYS A 9 -27.03 1.75 2.63
N GLU A 10 -27.00 2.94 2.02
CA GLU A 10 -26.73 3.04 0.59
C GLU A 10 -25.25 2.76 0.31
N VAL A 11 -25.00 1.80 -0.58
CA VAL A 11 -23.65 1.38 -0.96
C VAL A 11 -23.47 1.60 -2.46
N PRO A 12 -22.59 2.53 -2.87
CA PRO A 12 -22.23 2.67 -4.27
C PRO A 12 -21.36 1.48 -4.71
N TYR A 13 -21.64 0.96 -5.90
CA TYR A 13 -20.88 -0.12 -6.51
C TYR A 13 -20.64 0.08 -8.00
N THR A 14 -19.53 -0.51 -8.46
CA THR A 14 -19.15 -0.58 -9.88
C THR A 14 -19.43 -1.99 -10.40
N LEU A 15 -20.37 -2.09 -11.33
CA LEU A 15 -20.69 -3.36 -11.99
C LEU A 15 -19.78 -3.59 -13.20
N LYS A 16 -19.02 -4.67 -13.19
CA LYS A 16 -18.22 -5.15 -14.32
C LYS A 16 -18.81 -6.45 -14.85
N ARG A 17 -19.30 -6.43 -16.08
CA ARG A 17 -19.80 -7.64 -16.75
C ARG A 17 -18.62 -8.39 -17.38
N ARG A 18 -18.49 -9.69 -17.10
CA ARG A 18 -17.39 -10.51 -17.63
C ARG A 18 -17.83 -11.95 -17.87
N ARG A 19 -17.02 -12.70 -18.64
CA ARG A 19 -17.17 -14.15 -18.80
C ARG A 19 -16.74 -14.85 -17.51
N CYS A 20 -17.66 -14.99 -16.57
CA CYS A 20 -17.48 -15.74 -15.33
C CYS A 20 -18.73 -16.59 -15.05
N ARG A 21 -18.58 -17.65 -14.24
CA ARG A 21 -19.67 -18.54 -13.85
C ARG A 21 -20.38 -18.11 -12.55
N ALA A 22 -19.77 -17.21 -11.79
CA ALA A 22 -20.26 -16.75 -10.50
C ALA A 22 -20.01 -15.25 -10.30
N ILE A 23 -20.74 -14.65 -9.37
CA ILE A 23 -20.52 -13.26 -8.95
C ILE A 23 -19.23 -13.16 -8.12
N GLY A 24 -18.37 -12.19 -8.46
CA GLY A 24 -17.19 -11.85 -7.69
C GLY A 24 -17.36 -10.48 -7.06
N MET A 25 -17.10 -10.36 -5.76
CA MET A 25 -17.13 -9.07 -5.06
C MET A 25 -15.71 -8.70 -4.65
N LYS A 26 -15.30 -7.49 -4.99
CA LYS A 26 -14.02 -6.90 -4.58
C LYS A 26 -14.32 -5.57 -3.95
N ILE A 27 -13.84 -5.33 -2.73
CA ILE A 27 -13.97 -4.03 -2.07
C ILE A 27 -12.54 -3.49 -1.91
N ASP A 28 -12.28 -2.25 -2.37
CA ASP A 28 -10.99 -1.54 -2.26
C ASP A 28 -11.17 -0.03 -2.00
N CYS A 29 -10.22 0.86 -2.34
CA CYS A 29 -10.39 2.33 -2.16
C CYS A 29 -11.48 2.93 -3.00
N ASP A 30 -11.75 2.33 -4.14
CA ASP A 30 -12.67 2.88 -5.11
C ASP A 30 -14.10 2.37 -4.82
N GLY A 31 -14.27 1.67 -3.69
CA GLY A 31 -15.52 1.13 -3.20
C GLY A 31 -15.75 -0.33 -3.57
N LEU A 32 -17.01 -0.71 -3.66
CA LEU A 32 -17.41 -2.07 -4.01
C LEU A 32 -17.42 -2.26 -5.54
N THR A 33 -16.60 -3.16 -6.05
CA THR A 33 -16.67 -3.65 -7.44
C THR A 33 -17.32 -5.03 -7.49
N VAL A 34 -18.36 -5.16 -8.31
CA VAL A 34 -19.12 -6.38 -8.51
C VAL A 34 -18.87 -6.90 -9.91
N SER A 35 -18.23 -8.06 -10.02
CA SER A 35 -18.04 -8.79 -11.26
C SER A 35 -19.20 -9.76 -11.46
N ALA A 36 -20.00 -9.60 -12.52
CA ALA A 36 -21.17 -10.45 -12.78
C ALA A 36 -21.13 -11.09 -14.19
N PRO A 37 -21.76 -12.27 -14.39
CA PRO A 37 -21.88 -12.87 -15.72
C PRO A 37 -22.62 -11.96 -16.70
N LEU A 38 -22.37 -12.14 -18.00
CA LEU A 38 -22.89 -11.27 -19.06
C LEU A 38 -24.42 -11.25 -19.15
N ARG A 39 -25.09 -12.35 -18.83
CA ARG A 39 -26.53 -12.56 -19.08
C ARG A 39 -27.42 -12.40 -17.84
N GLU A 40 -26.85 -12.30 -16.64
CA GLU A 40 -27.65 -12.24 -15.42
C GLU A 40 -28.32 -10.88 -15.23
N SER A 41 -29.54 -10.88 -14.70
CA SER A 41 -30.28 -9.65 -14.45
C SER A 41 -29.63 -8.80 -13.34
N LEU A 42 -29.97 -7.51 -13.32
CA LEU A 42 -29.51 -6.61 -12.26
C LEU A 42 -30.18 -6.91 -10.93
N SER A 43 -31.47 -7.26 -10.96
CA SER A 43 -32.21 -7.68 -9.78
C SER A 43 -31.60 -8.92 -9.12
N TRP A 44 -31.11 -9.87 -9.93
CA TRP A 44 -30.38 -11.03 -9.41
C TRP A 44 -29.05 -10.62 -8.78
N VAL A 45 -28.28 -9.73 -9.41
CA VAL A 45 -27.01 -9.20 -8.85
C VAL A 45 -27.26 -8.52 -7.51
N GLU A 46 -28.30 -7.69 -7.41
CA GLU A 46 -28.66 -6.97 -6.18
C GLU A 46 -29.19 -7.91 -5.09
N SER A 47 -29.94 -8.95 -5.45
CA SER A 47 -30.35 -10.02 -4.53
C SER A 47 -29.14 -10.71 -3.90
N VAL A 48 -28.14 -11.08 -4.69
CA VAL A 48 -26.91 -11.71 -4.15
C VAL A 48 -26.09 -10.72 -3.30
N LEU A 49 -26.16 -9.43 -3.59
CA LEU A 49 -25.56 -8.40 -2.71
C LEU A 49 -26.30 -8.30 -1.37
N GLN A 50 -27.63 -8.46 -1.36
CA GLN A 50 -28.42 -8.51 -0.12
C GLN A 50 -28.09 -9.72 0.73
N ASP A 51 -28.00 -10.92 0.12
CA ASP A 51 -27.63 -12.14 0.84
C ASP A 51 -26.25 -12.01 1.52
N ARG A 52 -25.36 -11.21 0.93
CA ARG A 52 -24.02 -10.93 1.46
C ARG A 52 -23.90 -9.56 2.14
N ALA A 53 -25.02 -8.88 2.42
CA ALA A 53 -25.03 -7.51 2.96
C ALA A 53 -24.18 -7.38 4.23
N LYS A 54 -24.32 -8.32 5.17
CA LYS A 54 -23.53 -8.33 6.41
C LYS A 54 -22.02 -8.39 6.15
N TRP A 55 -21.58 -9.21 5.18
CA TRP A 55 -20.16 -9.32 4.82
C TRP A 55 -19.68 -8.07 4.08
N VAL A 56 -20.47 -7.54 3.14
CA VAL A 56 -20.14 -6.33 2.37
C VAL A 56 -19.99 -5.13 3.30
N LEU A 57 -20.96 -4.91 4.19
CA LEU A 57 -20.95 -3.80 5.14
C LEU A 57 -19.80 -3.94 6.14
N LYS A 58 -19.58 -5.13 6.69
CA LYS A 58 -18.43 -5.40 7.58
C LYS A 58 -17.11 -5.14 6.85
N LYS A 59 -16.98 -5.54 5.58
CA LYS A 59 -15.76 -5.29 4.81
C LYS A 59 -15.59 -3.81 4.48
N LEU A 60 -16.66 -3.10 4.11
CA LEU A 60 -16.62 -1.66 3.90
C LEU A 60 -16.22 -0.91 5.17
N ASP A 61 -16.76 -1.33 6.32
CA ASP A 61 -16.42 -0.77 7.63
C ASP A 61 -14.97 -1.13 8.03
N GLU A 62 -14.53 -2.36 7.78
CA GLU A 62 -13.11 -2.75 7.91
C GLU A 62 -12.20 -1.97 6.93
N TRP A 63 -12.71 -1.47 5.81
CA TRP A 63 -11.97 -0.63 4.85
C TRP A 63 -11.97 0.85 5.25
N GLU A 64 -13.08 1.33 5.83
CA GLU A 64 -13.28 2.68 6.34
C GLU A 64 -12.48 2.89 7.65
N ASN A 65 -12.49 1.88 8.52
CA ASN A 65 -11.74 1.83 9.79
C ASN A 65 -10.31 1.28 9.66
N LYS A 66 -9.87 0.76 8.49
CA LYS A 66 -8.44 0.54 8.17
C LYS A 66 -7.72 1.84 7.83
N GLU A 67 -7.96 2.81 8.69
CA GLU A 67 -7.41 4.15 8.75
C GLU A 67 -5.94 4.14 9.19
N SER A 68 -5.14 3.24 8.61
CA SER A 68 -3.70 3.39 8.71
C SER A 68 -3.32 4.56 7.79
N VAL A 69 -3.12 5.72 8.39
CA VAL A 69 -2.56 6.93 7.77
C VAL A 69 -3.37 7.42 6.57
N ARG A 70 -4.46 8.17 6.82
CA ARG A 70 -4.77 9.26 5.91
C ARG A 70 -3.60 10.23 6.04
N LEU A 71 -2.70 10.22 5.06
CA LEU A 71 -1.75 11.31 4.92
C LEU A 71 -2.61 12.57 4.78
N VAL A 72 -2.53 13.44 5.77
CA VAL A 72 -3.10 14.77 5.64
C VAL A 72 -2.21 15.46 4.61
N TRP A 73 -2.75 15.77 3.44
CA TRP A 73 -1.99 16.36 2.35
C TRP A 73 -1.84 17.86 2.55
N GLU A 74 -1.11 18.20 3.60
CA GLU A 74 -0.79 19.56 4.02
C GLU A 74 0.72 19.76 3.98
N GLU A 75 1.16 21.00 3.80
CA GLU A 75 2.59 21.36 3.75
C GLU A 75 3.31 21.09 5.09
N SER A 76 2.56 21.13 6.20
CA SER A 76 3.05 20.83 7.55
C SER A 76 3.09 19.33 7.89
N ALA A 77 2.51 18.47 7.04
CA ALA A 77 2.36 17.06 7.35
C ALA A 77 3.68 16.30 7.31
N ILE A 78 3.76 15.25 8.15
CA ILE A 78 4.91 14.37 8.21
C ILE A 78 4.69 13.17 7.29
N PHE A 79 5.68 12.93 6.43
CA PHE A 79 5.73 11.88 5.44
C PHE A 79 6.90 10.93 5.77
N PRO A 80 6.66 9.77 6.40
CA PRO A 80 7.74 8.87 6.77
C PRO A 80 8.45 8.25 5.56
N LEU A 81 9.78 8.21 5.56
CA LEU A 81 10.58 7.47 4.61
C LEU A 81 11.56 6.58 5.37
N LEU A 82 11.41 5.27 5.20
CA LEU A 82 12.21 4.26 5.91
C LEU A 82 12.16 4.42 7.44
N GLY A 83 11.00 4.84 7.98
CA GLY A 83 10.80 5.12 9.40
C GLY A 83 11.25 6.53 9.85
N GLU A 84 11.89 7.30 8.97
CA GLU A 84 12.38 8.65 9.30
C GLU A 84 11.33 9.72 8.92
N PRO A 85 11.13 10.77 9.72
CA PRO A 85 10.19 11.84 9.41
C PRO A 85 10.73 12.78 8.32
N TRP A 86 9.96 12.96 7.25
CA TRP A 86 10.20 13.99 6.23
C TRP A 86 9.03 14.95 6.14
N GLN A 87 9.30 16.15 5.67
CA GLN A 87 8.28 17.18 5.46
C GLN A 87 8.48 17.84 4.10
N LEU A 88 7.39 18.36 3.54
CA LEU A 88 7.45 19.23 2.38
C LEU A 88 8.10 20.56 2.78
N ALA A 89 9.04 21.04 1.97
CA ALA A 89 9.62 22.36 2.08
C ALA A 89 9.50 23.06 0.73
N THR A 90 9.06 24.31 0.75
CA THR A 90 9.04 25.19 -0.41
C THR A 90 10.25 26.13 -0.36
N THR A 91 10.96 26.22 -1.49
CA THR A 91 12.07 27.17 -1.63
C THR A 91 11.55 28.57 -2.01
N ALA A 92 12.40 29.60 -1.90
CA ALA A 92 12.05 30.97 -2.30
C ALA A 92 11.61 31.08 -3.77
N SER A 93 12.02 30.14 -4.63
CA SER A 93 11.62 30.03 -6.04
C SER A 93 10.34 29.19 -6.25
N ARG A 94 9.58 28.87 -5.19
CA ARG A 94 8.38 28.01 -5.18
C ARG A 94 8.62 26.58 -5.68
N VAL A 95 9.87 26.11 -5.69
CA VAL A 95 10.15 24.69 -5.97
C VAL A 95 9.87 23.88 -4.71
N MET A 96 8.99 22.88 -4.84
CA MET A 96 8.70 21.89 -3.82
C MET A 96 9.83 20.87 -3.70
N GLN A 97 10.26 20.60 -2.47
CA GLN A 97 11.24 19.56 -2.16
C GLN A 97 10.91 18.85 -0.86
N MET A 98 11.35 17.60 -0.73
CA MET A 98 11.24 16.87 0.52
C MET A 98 12.52 17.08 1.34
N ALA A 99 12.37 17.42 2.62
CA ALA A 99 13.47 17.58 3.55
C ALA A 99 13.29 16.68 4.78
N LYS A 100 14.37 16.05 5.23
CA LYS A 100 14.37 15.29 6.49
C LYS A 100 14.19 16.26 7.65
N VAL A 101 13.26 15.96 8.55
CA VAL A 101 13.02 16.81 9.74
C VAL A 101 14.20 16.64 10.69
N LYS A 102 14.98 17.71 10.87
CA LYS A 102 16.01 17.76 11.91
C LYS A 102 15.30 18.02 13.23
N VAL A 103 15.32 17.06 14.15
CA VAL A 103 14.88 17.28 15.54
C VAL A 103 15.87 18.26 16.17
N LYS A 104 15.61 19.57 16.05
CA LYS A 104 16.34 20.57 16.82
C LYS A 104 15.92 20.43 18.27
N THR A 105 16.88 20.16 19.16
CA THR A 105 16.72 20.38 20.60
C THR A 105 16.19 21.80 20.83
N ASN A 106 15.33 21.95 21.84
CA ASN A 106 14.37 23.05 22.06
C ASN A 106 14.88 24.51 22.12
N VAL A 107 16.15 24.80 21.78
CA VAL A 107 16.76 26.12 22.01
C VAL A 107 16.66 27.07 20.79
N GLU A 108 16.42 26.57 19.58
CA GLU A 108 16.37 27.42 18.36
C GLU A 108 14.97 27.59 17.76
N ARG A 109 13.89 27.40 18.54
CA ARG A 109 12.51 27.64 18.06
C ARG A 109 12.17 29.11 17.81
N ARG A 110 13.04 30.07 18.17
CA ARG A 110 12.73 31.51 18.11
C ARG A 110 13.06 32.23 16.79
N GLN A 111 13.55 31.52 15.77
CA GLN A 111 13.78 32.12 14.45
C GLN A 111 13.41 31.14 13.35
N LEU A 112 12.14 30.76 13.27
CA LEU A 112 11.57 30.28 12.03
C LEU A 112 10.48 31.28 11.65
N ALA A 113 10.75 31.95 10.53
CA ALA A 113 9.96 33.01 9.95
C ALA A 113 8.47 32.65 9.93
N LEU A 114 7.65 33.67 10.10
CA LEU A 114 6.19 33.66 9.93
C LEU A 114 5.80 32.71 8.80
N PRO A 115 4.84 31.78 9.01
CA PRO A 115 4.35 30.94 7.92
C PRO A 115 3.78 31.85 6.84
N LEU A 116 4.49 31.95 5.72
CA LEU A 116 3.93 32.49 4.49
C LEU A 116 2.61 31.73 4.24
N PRO A 117 1.52 32.41 3.84
CA PRO A 117 0.29 31.71 3.47
C PRO A 117 0.63 30.70 2.37
N SER A 118 0.56 29.40 2.71
CA SER A 118 0.83 28.31 1.79
C SER A 118 -0.17 28.38 0.63
N THR A 119 0.30 28.68 -0.58
CA THR A 119 -0.54 28.76 -1.78
C THR A 119 -0.83 27.39 -2.41
N LEU A 120 -0.32 26.31 -1.82
CA LEU A 120 -0.42 24.95 -2.38
C LEU A 120 -1.78 24.33 -2.02
N THR A 121 -2.44 23.78 -3.03
CA THR A 121 -3.63 22.97 -2.84
C THR A 121 -3.29 21.58 -2.32
N THR A 122 -4.22 20.95 -1.60
CA THR A 122 -4.14 19.56 -1.15
C THR A 122 -3.78 18.59 -2.28
N GLN A 123 -4.30 18.83 -3.49
CA GLN A 123 -4.04 17.99 -4.67
C GLN A 123 -2.61 18.12 -5.20
N GLU A 124 -2.03 19.33 -5.16
CA GLU A 124 -0.64 19.54 -5.56
C GLU A 124 0.33 18.87 -4.60
N VAL A 125 0.08 18.98 -3.29
CA VAL A 125 0.85 18.30 -2.24
C VAL A 125 0.76 16.79 -2.43
N GLU A 126 -0.44 16.23 -2.58
CA GLU A 126 -0.65 14.81 -2.81
C GLU A 126 0.13 14.32 -4.03
N LYS A 127 -0.04 14.99 -5.18
CA LYS A 127 0.64 14.61 -6.43
C LYS A 127 2.15 14.59 -6.26
N PHE A 128 2.72 15.67 -5.70
CA PHE A 128 4.15 15.79 -5.51
C PHE A 128 4.72 14.70 -4.58
N VAL A 129 4.09 14.52 -3.41
CA VAL A 129 4.54 13.54 -2.41
C VAL A 129 4.41 12.11 -2.96
N MET A 130 3.33 11.83 -3.70
CA MET A 130 3.14 10.52 -4.33
C MET A 130 4.18 10.22 -5.40
N GLU A 131 4.52 11.20 -6.25
CA GLU A 131 5.61 11.06 -7.23
C GLU A 131 6.97 10.86 -6.55
N TRP A 132 7.22 11.58 -5.45
CA TRP A 132 8.42 11.41 -4.65
C TRP A 132 8.51 10.02 -4.05
N TYR A 133 7.47 9.54 -3.35
CA TYR A 133 7.43 8.20 -2.79
C TYR A 133 7.62 7.13 -3.86
N HIS A 134 6.99 7.29 -5.01
CA HIS A 134 7.14 6.35 -6.12
C HIS A 134 8.61 6.24 -6.57
N LYS A 135 9.31 7.37 -6.72
CA LYS A 135 10.75 7.39 -7.05
C LYS A 135 11.60 6.73 -5.96
N GLN A 136 11.37 7.09 -4.68
CA GLN A 136 12.12 6.51 -3.56
C GLN A 136 11.90 5.00 -3.43
N ALA A 137 10.65 4.55 -3.57
CA ALA A 137 10.27 3.15 -3.51
C ALA A 137 10.94 2.35 -4.64
N LEU A 138 10.90 2.83 -5.88
CA LEU A 138 11.56 2.14 -7.00
C LEU A 138 13.06 1.99 -6.77
N VAL A 139 13.75 3.04 -6.33
CA VAL A 139 15.21 2.99 -6.07
C VAL A 139 15.52 2.03 -4.93
N CYS A 140 14.83 2.18 -3.79
CA CYS A 140 15.06 1.35 -2.61
C CYS A 140 14.76 -0.12 -2.89
N PHE A 141 13.54 -0.43 -3.33
CA PHE A 141 13.10 -1.80 -3.54
C PHE A 141 13.93 -2.50 -4.62
N SER A 142 14.30 -1.80 -5.69
CA SER A 142 15.22 -2.33 -6.71
C SER A 142 16.55 -2.78 -6.11
N LYS A 143 17.14 -1.95 -5.24
CA LYS A 143 18.42 -2.25 -4.57
C LYS A 143 18.26 -3.43 -3.61
N ARG A 144 17.17 -3.45 -2.83
CA ARG A 144 16.90 -4.54 -1.88
C ARG A 144 16.66 -5.86 -2.59
N MET A 145 15.87 -5.84 -3.67
CA MET A 145 15.63 -7.02 -4.49
C MET A 145 16.91 -7.57 -5.11
N ALA A 146 17.80 -6.72 -5.61
CA ALA A 146 19.09 -7.16 -6.13
C ALA A 146 19.94 -7.87 -5.06
N CYS A 147 19.97 -7.31 -3.83
CA CYS A 147 20.69 -7.91 -2.70
C CYS A 147 20.17 -9.31 -2.37
N PHE A 148 18.86 -9.46 -2.20
CA PHE A 148 18.25 -10.73 -1.80
C PHE A 148 18.18 -11.75 -2.94
N ALA A 149 17.99 -11.31 -4.19
CA ALA A 149 18.06 -12.20 -5.35
C ALA A 149 19.47 -12.80 -5.50
N ASN A 150 20.52 -12.00 -5.25
CA ASN A 150 21.89 -12.50 -5.23
C ASN A 150 22.10 -13.54 -4.12
N LYS A 151 21.59 -13.29 -2.91
CA LYS A 151 21.64 -14.27 -1.81
C LYS A 151 20.92 -15.58 -2.13
N LEU A 152 19.82 -15.51 -2.87
CA LEU A 152 19.05 -16.68 -3.34
C LEU A 152 19.68 -17.38 -4.54
N GLY A 153 20.65 -16.75 -5.22
CA GLY A 153 21.21 -17.28 -6.48
C GLY A 153 20.23 -17.24 -7.66
N VAL A 154 19.26 -16.32 -7.65
CA VAL A 154 18.25 -16.18 -8.73
C VAL A 154 18.44 -14.88 -9.53
N PRO A 155 18.04 -14.85 -10.80
CA PRO A 155 17.97 -13.60 -11.55
C PRO A 155 17.06 -12.59 -10.85
N ARG A 156 17.38 -11.30 -11.00
CA ARG A 156 16.54 -10.23 -10.46
C ARG A 156 15.18 -10.23 -11.18
N PRO A 157 14.05 -10.44 -10.47
CA PRO A 157 12.74 -10.43 -11.11
C PRO A 157 12.28 -9.00 -11.44
N GLN A 158 11.24 -8.91 -12.27
CA GLN A 158 10.58 -7.64 -12.53
C GLN A 158 9.88 -7.14 -11.26
N LEU A 159 10.13 -5.87 -10.90
CA LEU A 159 9.44 -5.17 -9.84
C LEU A 159 8.27 -4.36 -10.41
N ARG A 160 7.11 -4.41 -9.74
CA ARG A 160 6.00 -3.48 -9.93
C ARG A 160 5.55 -2.91 -8.59
N LEU A 161 5.28 -1.61 -8.56
CA LEU A 161 4.64 -1.00 -7.39
C LEU A 161 3.14 -1.27 -7.42
N SER A 162 2.61 -1.65 -6.26
CA SER A 162 1.22 -1.95 -6.03
C SER A 162 0.59 -0.92 -5.09
N ARG A 163 -0.72 -0.75 -5.20
CA ARG A 163 -1.56 -0.02 -4.24
C ARG A 163 -2.48 -0.98 -3.47
N ALA A 164 -2.15 -2.28 -3.46
CA ALA A 164 -2.90 -3.30 -2.75
C ALA A 164 -2.95 -2.97 -1.27
N LYS A 165 -4.14 -2.77 -0.72
CA LYS A 165 -4.24 -2.23 0.63
C LYS A 165 -4.28 -3.31 1.74
N THR A 166 -4.45 -4.59 1.40
CA THR A 166 -4.44 -5.69 2.38
C THR A 166 -3.10 -6.40 2.49
N GLN A 167 -2.16 -6.15 1.58
CA GLN A 167 -0.91 -6.89 1.44
C GLN A 167 0.25 -5.92 1.22
N TRP A 168 1.40 -6.25 1.81
CA TRP A 168 2.63 -5.49 1.62
C TRP A 168 3.38 -5.90 0.36
N GLY A 169 3.20 -7.14 -0.09
CA GLY A 169 3.74 -7.66 -1.35
C GLY A 169 2.97 -8.88 -1.85
N SER A 170 3.33 -9.31 -3.06
CA SER A 170 2.93 -10.57 -3.68
C SER A 170 3.89 -10.94 -4.81
N CYS A 171 4.16 -12.22 -5.03
CA CYS A 171 4.79 -12.75 -6.23
C CYS A 171 3.79 -13.55 -7.07
N ASP A 172 3.77 -13.34 -8.39
CA ASP A 172 2.94 -14.16 -9.28
C ASP A 172 3.72 -15.35 -9.87
N MET A 173 2.99 -16.30 -10.49
CA MET A 173 3.58 -17.49 -11.12
C MET A 173 4.52 -17.19 -12.30
N ARG A 174 4.52 -15.95 -12.82
CA ARG A 174 5.45 -15.49 -13.87
C ARG A 174 6.74 -14.92 -13.28
N GLY A 175 6.88 -14.92 -11.95
CA GLY A 175 8.03 -14.36 -11.26
C GLY A 175 8.03 -12.84 -11.21
N ILE A 176 6.87 -12.18 -11.39
CA ILE A 176 6.77 -10.73 -11.19
C ILE A 176 6.47 -10.45 -9.72
N VAL A 177 7.30 -9.61 -9.10
CA VAL A 177 7.15 -9.19 -7.71
C VAL A 177 6.44 -7.84 -7.65
N TYR A 178 5.33 -7.82 -6.90
CA TYR A 178 4.55 -6.63 -6.64
C TYR A 178 4.79 -6.20 -5.19
N LEU A 179 5.22 -4.97 -4.96
CA LEU A 179 5.41 -4.41 -3.62
C LEU A 179 4.52 -3.20 -3.43
N ASN A 180 3.83 -3.12 -2.30
CA ASN A 180 3.00 -1.97 -1.96
C ASN A 180 3.89 -0.74 -1.79
N TRP A 181 3.57 0.37 -2.48
CA TRP A 181 4.35 1.61 -2.37
C TRP A 181 4.46 2.11 -0.92
N ARG A 182 3.44 1.89 -0.09
CA ARG A 182 3.41 2.28 1.33
C ARG A 182 4.48 1.59 2.15
N LEU A 183 5.03 0.47 1.67
CA LEU A 183 6.11 -0.25 2.33
C LEU A 183 7.33 0.67 2.54
N ILE A 184 7.56 1.65 1.66
CA ILE A 184 8.70 2.58 1.75
C ILE A 184 8.62 3.51 2.98
N GLN A 185 7.44 3.62 3.60
CA GLN A 185 7.23 4.42 4.79
C GLN A 185 7.70 3.70 6.06
N LEU A 186 7.79 2.36 6.02
CA LEU A 186 8.20 1.54 7.15
C LEU A 186 9.73 1.49 7.29
N PRO A 187 10.26 1.27 8.50
CA PRO A 187 11.67 0.96 8.72
C PRO A 187 12.27 -0.03 7.71
N LEU A 188 13.54 0.18 7.36
CA LEU A 188 14.22 -0.62 6.33
C LEU A 188 14.20 -2.14 6.63
N SER A 189 14.23 -2.54 7.90
CA SER A 189 14.12 -3.94 8.33
C SER A 189 12.81 -4.59 7.86
N LEU A 190 11.69 -3.87 7.93
CA LEU A 190 10.38 -4.35 7.50
C LEU A 190 10.31 -4.41 5.97
N VAL A 191 10.89 -3.42 5.28
CA VAL A 191 11.05 -3.44 3.82
C VAL A 191 11.83 -4.69 3.39
N ASP A 192 12.97 -4.93 4.04
CA ASP A 192 13.85 -6.06 3.75
C ASP A 192 13.18 -7.40 3.94
N TYR A 193 12.46 -7.57 5.06
CA TYR A 193 11.70 -8.78 5.33
C TYR A 193 10.64 -9.04 4.27
N VAL A 194 9.84 -8.03 3.87
CA VAL A 194 8.82 -8.21 2.83
C VAL A 194 9.47 -8.55 1.50
N VAL A 195 10.56 -7.88 1.12
CA VAL A 195 11.30 -8.20 -0.13
C VAL A 195 11.83 -9.65 -0.10
N ALA A 196 12.44 -10.08 1.00
CA ALA A 196 12.93 -11.45 1.17
C ALA A 196 11.78 -12.48 1.09
N HIS A 197 10.64 -12.17 1.70
CA HIS A 197 9.43 -13.00 1.64
C HIS A 197 8.95 -13.19 0.20
N GLU A 198 8.77 -12.09 -0.54
CA GLU A 198 8.27 -12.17 -1.91
C GLU A 198 9.26 -12.84 -2.87
N LEU A 199 10.57 -12.66 -2.67
CA LEU A 199 11.58 -13.35 -3.49
C LEU A 199 11.66 -14.84 -3.18
N SER A 200 11.36 -15.26 -1.96
CA SER A 200 11.32 -16.68 -1.60
C SER A 200 10.23 -17.43 -2.36
N HIS A 201 9.17 -16.73 -2.80
CA HIS A 201 8.14 -17.30 -3.67
C HIS A 201 8.63 -17.70 -5.05
N LEU A 202 9.79 -17.20 -5.51
CA LEU A 202 10.41 -17.66 -6.76
C LEU A 202 10.93 -19.10 -6.68
N ILE A 203 11.20 -19.59 -5.46
CA ILE A 203 11.64 -20.96 -5.21
C ILE A 203 10.44 -21.82 -4.77
N GLU A 204 9.65 -21.31 -3.83
CA GLU A 204 8.53 -22.03 -3.23
C GLU A 204 7.25 -21.17 -3.19
N MET A 205 6.28 -21.47 -4.04
CA MET A 205 5.05 -20.65 -4.17
C MET A 205 4.11 -20.76 -2.96
N ASN A 206 4.22 -21.82 -2.18
CA ASN A 206 3.34 -22.10 -1.04
C ASN A 206 4.10 -21.80 0.26
N HIS A 207 3.43 -21.33 1.32
CA HIS A 207 4.04 -21.10 2.64
C HIS A 207 4.36 -22.38 3.43
N SER A 208 4.92 -23.39 2.77
CA SER A 208 5.37 -24.67 3.32
C SER A 208 6.59 -24.52 4.24
N SER A 209 7.01 -25.59 4.90
CA SER A 209 8.27 -25.60 5.67
C SER A 209 9.49 -25.28 4.79
N ALA A 210 9.49 -25.71 3.52
CA ALA A 210 10.55 -25.38 2.56
C ALA A 210 10.60 -23.88 2.28
N PHE A 211 9.46 -23.23 2.09
CA PHE A 211 9.39 -21.77 1.92
C PHE A 211 10.01 -21.01 3.10
N TRP A 212 9.66 -21.40 4.34
CA TRP A 212 10.19 -20.71 5.51
C TRP A 212 11.70 -20.93 5.69
N LYS A 213 12.22 -22.11 5.32
CA LYS A 213 13.68 -22.35 5.25
C LYS A 213 14.35 -21.43 4.23
N THR A 214 13.73 -21.21 3.07
CA THR A 214 14.23 -20.26 2.06
C THR A 214 14.24 -18.82 2.57
N VAL A 215 13.18 -18.39 3.27
CA VAL A 215 13.15 -17.05 3.89
C VAL A 215 14.26 -16.90 4.93
N GLU A 216 14.41 -17.90 5.81
CA GLU A 216 15.41 -17.92 6.88
C GLU A 216 16.85 -17.88 6.33
N SER A 217 17.13 -18.57 5.23
CA SER A 217 18.48 -18.61 4.66
C SER A 217 18.99 -17.25 4.18
N ILE A 218 18.08 -16.36 3.74
CA ILE A 218 18.44 -15.02 3.26
C ILE A 218 18.15 -13.91 4.25
N TYR A 219 17.28 -14.18 5.23
CA TYR A 219 16.89 -13.25 6.31
C TYR A 219 16.68 -14.02 7.63
N PRO A 220 17.78 -14.37 8.36
CA PRO A 220 17.70 -15.27 9.53
C PRO A 220 16.78 -14.81 10.66
N ASN A 221 16.68 -13.50 10.90
CA ASN A 221 15.86 -12.94 11.99
C ASN A 221 14.40 -12.65 11.58
N TYR A 222 13.86 -13.39 10.60
CA TYR A 222 12.56 -13.09 10.01
C TYR A 222 11.39 -13.19 11.00
N LEU A 223 11.48 -14.06 12.01
CA LEU A 223 10.39 -14.27 12.98
C LEU A 223 10.06 -12.99 13.77
N VAL A 224 11.09 -12.29 14.25
CA VAL A 224 10.91 -11.03 15.01
C VAL A 224 10.24 -9.98 14.15
N VAL A 225 10.75 -9.79 12.93
CA VAL A 225 10.25 -8.77 11.99
C VAL A 225 8.85 -9.12 11.46
N ARG A 226 8.54 -10.42 11.34
CA ARG A 226 7.21 -10.89 10.97
C ARG A 226 6.16 -10.53 12.02
N GLU A 227 6.49 -10.68 13.29
CA GLU A 227 5.60 -10.28 14.39
C GLU A 227 5.39 -8.76 14.44
N GLU A 228 6.45 -7.99 14.22
CA GLU A 228 6.35 -6.53 14.08
C GLU A 228 5.41 -6.13 12.93
N LEU A 229 5.59 -6.72 11.74
CA LEU A 229 4.76 -6.43 10.57
C LEU A 229 3.28 -6.83 10.77
N ARG A 230 3.00 -7.88 11.55
CA ARG A 230 1.63 -8.31 11.88
C ARG A 230 0.89 -7.28 12.71
N ARG A 231 1.58 -6.55 13.59
CA ARG A 231 0.99 -5.49 14.44
C ARG A 231 0.60 -4.25 13.64
N LEU A 232 1.13 -4.08 12.43
CA LEU A 232 0.88 -2.94 11.55
C LEU A 232 -0.27 -3.18 10.55
N ARG A 233 -0.97 -4.32 10.60
CA ARG A 233 -1.88 -4.80 9.54
C ARG A 233 -3.36 -4.78 9.91
#